data_AF-A0A2V6UC27-F1
#
_entry.id   AF-A0A2V6UC27-F1
#
_cell.length_a   1.000
_cell.length_b   1.000
_cell.length_c   1.000
_cell.angle_alpha   90.00
_cell.angle_beta   90.00
_cell.angle_gamma   90.00
#
_symmetry.space_group_name_H-M   'P 1'
#
loop_
_entity.id
_entity.type
_entity.pdbx_description
1 polymer ?
#
loop_
_entity_poly.entity_id
_entity_poly.type
_entity_poly.pdbx_seq_one_letter_code
_entity_poly.pdbx_strand_id
1 'polypeptide(L)'
;MRDALRALLDLRAAAVPGASPEEYKARVVQATALVDRYRADDGDPRADVKKALTTAMRLYAFAASAWSVYADKGDFAGVGRDPAIAECPQLQRSIDRDAAQWKFKADDPAFVGLIAGSEGLPDLWACASDRLDAVAKLLAGQTQ
;
A
#
# COMPACT_ATOMS: atom_id res chain seq x y z
N MET A 1 6.11 3.57 -18.26
CA MET A 1 5.31 4.51 -17.44
C MET A 1 3.79 4.33 -17.59
N ARG A 2 3.18 4.54 -18.77
CA ARG A 2 1.72 4.55 -18.93
C ARG A 2 1.03 3.27 -18.42
N ASP A 3 1.58 2.12 -18.75
CA ASP A 3 1.03 0.82 -18.31
C ASP A 3 1.09 0.65 -16.79
N ALA A 4 2.21 1.05 -16.17
CA ALA A 4 2.38 1.00 -14.72
C ALA A 4 1.38 1.93 -14.00
N LEU A 5 1.21 3.16 -14.49
CA LEU A 5 0.23 4.10 -13.95
C LEU A 5 -1.20 3.57 -14.13
N ARG A 6 -1.52 3.03 -15.31
CA ARG A 6 -2.85 2.46 -15.59
C ARG A 6 -3.16 1.30 -14.65
N ALA A 7 -2.22 0.37 -14.49
CA ALA A 7 -2.39 -0.77 -13.59
C ALA A 7 -2.60 -0.35 -12.13
N LEU A 8 -1.89 0.69 -11.65
CA LEU A 8 -2.10 1.21 -10.30
C LEU A 8 -3.45 1.93 -10.15
N LEU A 9 -3.96 2.60 -11.20
CA LEU A 9 -5.31 3.18 -11.18
C LEU A 9 -6.38 2.07 -11.16
N ASP A 10 -6.20 1.01 -11.93
CA ASP A 10 -7.10 -0.15 -11.93
C ASP A 10 -7.02 -0.92 -10.59
N LEU A 11 -5.87 -0.90 -9.92
CA LEU A 11 -5.70 -1.42 -8.56
C LEU A 11 -6.38 -0.53 -7.51
N ARG A 12 -6.26 0.80 -7.61
CA ARG A 12 -7.00 1.75 -6.76
C ARG A 12 -8.51 1.53 -6.84
N ALA A 13 -9.03 1.27 -8.04
CA ALA A 13 -10.45 0.98 -8.23
C ALA A 13 -10.92 -0.33 -7.55
N ALA A 14 -10.01 -1.31 -7.39
CA ALA A 14 -10.27 -2.56 -6.68
C ALA A 14 -10.00 -2.46 -5.17
N ALA A 15 -9.37 -1.38 -4.69
CA ALA A 15 -8.98 -1.16 -3.30
C ALA A 15 -10.07 -0.40 -2.53
N VAL A 16 -11.24 -1.04 -2.40
CA VAL A 16 -12.43 -0.44 -1.77
C VAL A 16 -12.99 -1.35 -0.67
N PRO A 17 -13.72 -0.79 0.32
CA PRO A 17 -14.42 -1.62 1.31
C PRO A 17 -15.31 -2.66 0.65
N GLY A 18 -15.21 -3.92 1.08
CA GLY A 18 -15.94 -5.05 0.48
C GLY A 18 -15.28 -5.64 -0.77
N ALA A 19 -14.07 -5.22 -1.14
CA ALA A 19 -13.31 -5.83 -2.22
C ALA A 19 -13.14 -7.35 -2.04
N SER A 20 -13.12 -8.09 -3.15
CA SER A 20 -12.72 -9.50 -3.13
C SER A 20 -11.22 -9.62 -2.86
N PRO A 21 -10.80 -10.40 -1.85
CA PRO A 21 -9.38 -10.63 -1.57
C PRO A 21 -8.63 -11.23 -2.78
N GLU A 22 -9.28 -12.11 -3.54
CA GLU A 22 -8.68 -12.76 -4.70
C GLU A 22 -8.46 -11.79 -5.86
N GLU A 23 -9.48 -10.98 -6.17
CA GLU A 23 -9.39 -9.97 -7.23
C GLU A 23 -8.35 -8.92 -6.87
N TYR A 24 -8.33 -8.46 -5.62
CA TYR A 24 -7.35 -7.51 -5.13
C TYR A 24 -5.92 -8.05 -5.24
N LYS A 25 -5.67 -9.28 -4.78
CA LYS A 25 -4.37 -9.96 -4.91
C LYS A 25 -3.95 -10.11 -6.38
N ALA A 26 -4.87 -10.51 -7.26
CA ALA A 26 -4.59 -10.65 -8.68
C ALA A 26 -4.16 -9.31 -9.32
N ARG A 27 -4.83 -8.20 -8.96
CA ARG A 27 -4.47 -6.84 -9.42
C ARG A 27 -3.11 -6.39 -8.88
N VAL A 28 -2.79 -6.71 -7.62
CA VAL A 28 -1.47 -6.43 -7.03
C VAL A 28 -0.36 -7.14 -7.79
N VAL A 29 -0.55 -8.43 -8.12
CA VAL A 29 0.45 -9.20 -8.89
C VAL A 29 0.68 -8.57 -10.27
N GLN A 30 -0.39 -8.25 -10.99
CA GLN A 30 -0.30 -7.63 -12.32
C GLN A 30 0.39 -6.25 -12.27
N ALA A 31 0.01 -5.40 -11.31
CA ALA A 31 0.58 -4.07 -11.16
C ALA A 31 2.07 -4.13 -10.77
N THR A 32 2.47 -5.04 -9.89
CA THR A 32 3.87 -5.22 -9.46
C THR A 32 4.79 -5.42 -10.66
N ALA A 33 4.45 -6.35 -11.56
CA ALA A 33 5.27 -6.63 -12.74
C ALA A 33 5.47 -5.40 -13.64
N LEU A 34 4.42 -4.59 -13.83
CA LEU A 34 4.47 -3.38 -14.66
C LEU A 34 5.25 -2.25 -13.99
N VAL A 35 5.12 -2.08 -12.68
CA VAL A 35 5.86 -1.09 -11.90
C VAL A 35 7.34 -1.45 -11.82
N ASP A 36 7.69 -2.72 -11.60
CA ASP A 36 9.09 -3.18 -11.58
C ASP A 36 9.77 -2.98 -12.93
N ARG A 37 9.08 -3.29 -14.03
CA ARG A 37 9.57 -3.00 -15.38
C ARG A 37 9.83 -1.51 -15.58
N TYR A 38 8.93 -0.65 -15.10
CA TYR A 38 9.11 0.79 -15.19
C TYR A 38 10.25 1.31 -14.31
N ARG A 39 10.43 0.75 -13.12
CA ARG A 39 11.53 1.10 -12.21
C ARG A 39 12.90 0.79 -12.84
N ALA A 40 13.02 -0.35 -13.52
CA ALA A 40 14.24 -0.80 -14.17
C ALA A 40 14.55 -0.11 -15.52
N ASP A 41 13.65 0.74 -16.02
CA ASP A 41 13.84 1.44 -17.29
C ASP A 41 14.74 2.67 -17.10
N ASP A 42 16.05 2.52 -17.29
CA ASP A 42 17.03 3.61 -17.16
C ASP A 42 16.85 4.74 -18.20
N GLY A 43 16.01 4.55 -19.22
CA GLY A 43 15.73 5.55 -20.25
C GLY A 43 14.77 6.67 -19.80
N ASP A 44 14.07 6.52 -18.68
CA ASP A 44 13.18 7.55 -18.14
C ASP A 44 13.85 8.36 -17.01
N PRO A 45 14.13 9.67 -17.21
CA PRO A 45 14.82 10.51 -16.24
C PRO A 45 13.95 10.92 -15.03
N ARG A 46 12.66 10.58 -15.01
CA ARG A 46 11.72 11.03 -13.95
C ARG A 46 11.85 10.20 -12.68
N ALA A 47 12.97 10.36 -11.98
CA ALA A 47 13.28 9.63 -10.75
C ALA A 47 12.20 9.80 -9.66
N ASP A 48 11.63 11.00 -9.51
CA ASP A 48 10.58 11.26 -8.51
C ASP A 48 9.27 10.54 -8.84
N VAL A 49 8.91 10.45 -10.13
CA VAL A 49 7.73 9.70 -10.60
C VAL A 49 7.93 8.21 -10.36
N LYS A 50 9.11 7.67 -10.69
CA LYS A 50 9.47 6.28 -10.39
C LYS A 50 9.35 5.98 -8.89
N LYS A 51 9.95 6.82 -8.05
CA LYS A 51 9.91 6.67 -6.59
C LYS A 51 8.47 6.67 -6.07
N ALA A 52 7.65 7.62 -6.51
CA ALA A 52 6.26 7.72 -6.06
C ALA A 52 5.41 6.52 -6.52
N LEU A 53 5.55 6.04 -7.76
CA LEU A 53 4.87 4.84 -8.25
C LEU A 53 5.33 3.57 -7.52
N THR A 54 6.63 3.41 -7.28
CA THR A 54 7.17 2.27 -6.51
C THR A 54 6.66 2.29 -5.07
N THR A 55 6.57 3.47 -4.45
CA THR A 55 6.04 3.62 -3.09
C THR A 55 4.55 3.26 -3.02
N ALA A 56 3.75 3.75 -3.98
CA ALA A 56 2.33 3.40 -4.08
C ALA A 56 2.14 1.88 -4.22
N MET A 57 2.91 1.25 -5.10
CA MET A 57 2.87 -0.19 -5.31
C MET A 57 3.28 -0.96 -4.05
N ARG A 58 4.33 -0.53 -3.35
CA ARG A 58 4.78 -1.15 -2.10
C ARG A 58 3.66 -1.16 -1.05
N LEU A 59 2.94 -0.06 -0.90
CA LEU A 59 1.84 0.05 0.07
C LEU A 59 0.66 -0.87 -0.30
N TYR A 60 0.27 -0.94 -1.58
CA TYR A 60 -0.76 -1.89 -2.00
C TYR A 60 -0.31 -3.36 -1.84
N ALA A 61 0.96 -3.67 -2.16
CA ALA A 61 1.49 -5.01 -1.97
C ALA A 61 1.54 -5.41 -0.49
N PHE A 62 1.94 -4.47 0.37
CA PHE A 62 1.91 -4.65 1.82
C PHE A 62 0.49 -4.92 2.33
N ALA A 63 -0.50 -4.15 1.88
CA ALA A 63 -1.90 -4.39 2.23
C ALA A 63 -2.38 -5.79 1.81
N ALA A 64 -2.04 -6.26 0.61
CA ALA A 64 -2.39 -7.61 0.16
C ALA A 64 -1.73 -8.71 1.01
N SER A 65 -0.45 -8.51 1.38
CA SER A 65 0.29 -9.43 2.24
C SER A 65 -0.31 -9.47 3.64
N ALA A 66 -0.52 -8.31 4.26
CA ALA A 66 -1.12 -8.16 5.59
C ALA A 66 -2.51 -8.79 5.65
N TRP A 67 -3.35 -8.55 4.63
CA TRP A 67 -4.68 -9.16 4.53
C TRP A 67 -4.62 -10.68 4.40
N SER A 68 -3.68 -11.22 3.63
CA SER A 68 -3.50 -12.68 3.55
C SER A 68 -3.13 -13.28 4.90
N VAL A 69 -2.15 -12.68 5.59
CA VAL A 69 -1.74 -13.14 6.92
C VAL A 69 -2.90 -13.08 7.90
N TYR A 70 -3.72 -12.03 7.85
CA TYR A 70 -4.95 -11.93 8.64
C TYR A 70 -5.94 -13.06 8.34
N ALA A 71 -6.25 -13.31 7.07
CA ALA A 71 -7.16 -14.37 6.65
C ALA A 71 -6.68 -15.76 7.08
N ASP A 72 -5.36 -15.99 6.99
CA ASP A 72 -4.72 -17.26 7.30
C ASP A 72 -4.42 -17.43 8.80
N LYS A 73 -4.68 -16.40 9.63
CA LYS A 73 -4.28 -16.33 11.06
C LYS A 73 -2.78 -16.62 11.26
N GLY A 74 -1.96 -16.07 10.37
CA GLY A 74 -0.53 -16.31 10.31
C GLY A 74 0.30 -15.45 11.27
N ASP A 75 1.57 -15.20 10.91
CA ASP A 75 2.51 -14.41 11.70
C ASP A 75 2.21 -12.90 11.63
N PHE A 76 1.34 -12.42 12.52
CA PHE A 76 1.06 -10.98 12.64
C PHE A 76 2.30 -10.18 13.05
N ALA A 77 3.18 -10.75 13.86
CA ALA A 77 4.38 -10.03 14.31
C ALA A 77 5.34 -9.76 13.15
N GLY A 78 5.39 -10.63 12.15
CA GLY A 78 6.09 -10.39 10.89
C GLY A 78 5.53 -9.16 10.15
N VAL A 79 4.20 -9.10 9.98
CA VAL A 79 3.52 -7.96 9.34
C VAL A 79 3.76 -6.66 10.11
N GLY A 80 3.63 -6.69 11.44
CA GLY A 80 3.77 -5.50 12.28
C GLY A 80 5.18 -4.93 12.36
N ARG A 81 6.19 -5.65 11.89
CA ARG A 81 7.57 -5.16 11.77
C ARG A 81 7.88 -4.60 10.39
N ASP A 82 6.95 -4.67 9.44
CA ASP A 82 7.20 -4.20 8.08
C ASP A 82 7.41 -2.67 8.06
N PRO A 83 8.52 -2.18 7.50
CA PRO A 83 8.78 -0.75 7.42
C PRO A 83 7.76 0.04 6.59
N ALA A 84 6.92 -0.60 5.78
CA ALA A 84 5.81 0.05 5.07
C ALA A 84 4.79 0.70 6.02
N ILE A 85 4.69 0.24 7.27
CA ILE A 85 3.81 0.86 8.28
C ILE A 85 4.23 2.32 8.52
N ALA A 86 5.53 2.59 8.63
CA ALA A 86 6.06 3.93 8.83
C ALA A 86 5.81 4.87 7.63
N GLU A 87 5.54 4.31 6.44
CA GLU A 87 5.22 5.07 5.24
C GLU A 87 3.75 5.53 5.19
N CYS A 88 2.90 5.04 6.11
CA CYS A 88 1.48 5.35 6.21
C CYS A 88 1.09 5.92 7.59
N PRO A 89 1.21 7.24 7.80
CA PRO A 89 0.84 7.88 9.08
C PRO A 89 -0.63 7.72 9.47
N GLN A 90 -1.53 7.50 8.50
CA GLN A 90 -2.95 7.21 8.78
C GLN A 90 -3.10 5.86 9.49
N LEU A 91 -2.42 4.82 9.00
CA LEU A 91 -2.42 3.51 9.64
C LEU A 91 -1.86 3.59 11.07
N GLN A 92 -0.77 4.34 11.29
CA GLN A 92 -0.22 4.52 12.64
C GLN A 92 -1.25 5.12 13.60
N ARG A 93 -2.00 6.14 13.17
CA ARG A 93 -3.07 6.72 13.99
C ARG A 93 -4.18 5.72 14.30
N SER A 94 -4.52 4.84 13.36
CA SER A 94 -5.49 3.78 13.59
C SER A 94 -4.97 2.73 14.58
N ILE A 95 -3.72 2.31 14.46
CA ILE A 95 -3.06 1.45 15.45
C ILE A 95 -3.10 2.07 16.84
N ASP A 96 -2.72 3.34 16.98
CA ASP A 96 -2.67 4.02 18.28
C ASP A 96 -4.07 4.12 18.91
N ARG A 97 -5.08 4.47 18.08
CA ARG A 97 -6.48 4.56 18.50
C ARG A 97 -7.01 3.20 18.96
N ASP A 98 -6.81 2.16 18.16
CA ASP A 98 -7.37 0.84 18.41
C ASP A 98 -6.65 0.16 19.60
N ALA A 99 -5.33 0.39 19.74
CA ALA A 99 -4.58 -0.03 20.91
C ALA A 99 -5.16 0.56 22.20
N ALA A 100 -5.44 1.87 22.20
CA ALA A 100 -6.04 2.56 23.35
C ALA A 100 -7.45 2.03 23.64
N GLN A 101 -8.28 1.84 22.61
CA GLN A 101 -9.65 1.36 22.76
C GLN A 101 -9.70 -0.08 23.28
N TRP A 102 -8.84 -0.96 22.79
CA TRP A 102 -8.84 -2.38 23.10
C TRP A 102 -7.90 -2.74 24.26
N LYS A 103 -7.22 -1.74 24.84
CA LYS A 103 -6.26 -1.88 25.94
C LYS A 103 -5.06 -2.77 25.60
N PHE A 104 -4.60 -2.68 24.36
CA PHE A 104 -3.34 -3.28 23.90
C PHE A 104 -2.21 -2.24 23.87
N LYS A 105 -0.99 -2.70 23.63
CA LYS A 105 0.16 -1.82 23.41
C LYS A 105 0.29 -1.50 21.92
N ALA A 106 0.39 -0.22 21.58
CA ALA A 106 0.53 0.23 20.20
C ALA A 106 1.87 -0.16 19.55
N ASP A 107 2.88 -0.51 20.35
CA ASP A 107 4.19 -0.96 19.90
C ASP A 107 4.33 -2.49 19.83
N ASP A 108 3.29 -3.25 20.19
CA ASP A 108 3.29 -4.71 20.05
C ASP A 108 3.18 -5.09 18.55
N PRO A 109 4.21 -5.71 17.95
CA PRO A 109 4.17 -6.05 16.53
C PRO A 109 3.03 -6.98 16.14
N ALA A 110 2.59 -7.88 17.03
CA ALA A 110 1.47 -8.77 16.73
C ALA A 110 0.15 -7.99 16.63
N PHE A 111 -0.05 -7.00 17.51
CA PHE A 111 -1.21 -6.12 17.47
C PHE A 111 -1.18 -5.22 16.22
N VAL A 112 -0.02 -4.62 15.93
CA VAL A 112 0.19 -3.78 14.75
C VAL A 112 -0.14 -4.56 13.47
N GLY A 113 0.37 -5.79 13.35
CA GLY A 113 0.10 -6.64 12.18
C GLY A 113 -1.36 -7.07 12.07
N LEU A 114 -2.02 -7.34 13.20
CA LEU A 114 -3.46 -7.63 13.24
C LEU A 114 -4.26 -6.45 12.66
N ILE A 115 -4.00 -5.22 13.13
CA ILE A 115 -4.70 -4.02 12.64
C ILE A 115 -4.39 -3.79 11.16
N ALA A 116 -3.12 -3.85 10.74
CA ALA A 116 -2.72 -3.64 9.35
C ALA A 116 -3.41 -4.61 8.37
N GLY A 117 -3.65 -5.85 8.77
CA GLY A 117 -4.34 -6.86 7.95
C GLY A 117 -5.86 -6.87 8.04
N SER A 118 -6.46 -6.07 8.94
CA SER A 118 -7.90 -6.02 9.18
C SER A 118 -8.44 -4.59 9.04
N GLU A 119 -8.69 -3.91 10.16
CA GLU A 119 -9.31 -2.57 10.22
C GLU A 119 -8.46 -1.49 9.53
N GLY A 120 -7.15 -1.70 9.41
CA GLY A 120 -6.19 -0.76 8.81
C GLY A 120 -6.08 -0.84 7.29
N LEU A 121 -6.77 -1.80 6.63
CA LEU A 121 -6.70 -1.93 5.16
C LEU A 121 -7.16 -0.67 4.42
N PRO A 122 -8.26 0.00 4.79
CA PRO A 122 -8.66 1.26 4.15
C PRO A 122 -7.61 2.36 4.29
N ASP A 123 -6.91 2.45 5.43
CA ASP A 123 -5.83 3.43 5.63
C ASP A 123 -4.64 3.13 4.71
N LEU A 124 -4.27 1.86 4.56
CA LEU A 124 -3.21 1.45 3.63
C LEU A 124 -3.55 1.79 2.18
N TRP A 125 -4.79 1.54 1.75
CA TRP A 125 -5.27 1.89 0.42
C TRP A 125 -5.33 3.40 0.19
N ALA A 126 -5.72 4.17 1.20
CA ALA A 126 -5.70 5.63 1.16
C ALA A 126 -4.27 6.15 1.02
N CYS A 127 -3.34 5.70 1.87
CA CYS A 127 -1.92 6.05 1.79
C CYS A 127 -1.31 5.71 0.41
N ALA A 128 -1.64 4.55 -0.16
CA ALA A 128 -1.19 4.19 -1.51
C ALA A 128 -1.78 5.12 -2.58
N SER A 129 -3.06 5.48 -2.45
CA SER A 129 -3.76 6.40 -3.36
C SER A 129 -3.17 7.81 -3.31
N ASP A 130 -2.81 8.32 -2.13
CA ASP A 130 -2.17 9.63 -1.97
C ASP A 130 -0.83 9.70 -2.72
N ARG A 131 -0.08 8.59 -2.77
CA ARG A 131 1.15 8.50 -3.57
C ARG A 131 0.87 8.56 -5.06
N LEU A 132 -0.23 7.97 -5.55
CA LEU A 132 -0.66 8.11 -6.94
C LEU A 132 -1.10 9.54 -7.26
N ASP A 133 -1.78 10.20 -6.33
CA ASP A 133 -2.18 11.60 -6.52
C ASP A 133 -0.95 12.52 -6.57
N ALA A 134 0.12 12.20 -5.82
CA ALA A 134 1.42 12.86 -5.95
C ALA A 134 2.06 12.65 -7.34
N VAL A 135 1.95 11.45 -7.92
CA VAL A 135 2.41 11.19 -9.30
C VAL A 135 1.66 12.08 -10.29
N ALA A 136 0.33 12.20 -10.17
CA ALA A 136 -0.46 13.05 -11.06
C ALA A 136 -0.03 14.53 -10.97
N LYS A 137 0.27 15.02 -9.76
CA LYS A 137 0.79 16.39 -9.56
C LYS A 137 2.18 16.58 -10.18
N LEU A 138 3.09 15.62 -10.00
CA LEU A 138 4.42 15.67 -10.62
C LEU A 138 4.34 15.71 -12.14
N LEU A 139 3.43 14.93 -12.74
CA LEU A 139 3.22 14.92 -14.18
C LEU A 139 2.62 16.25 -14.67
N ALA A 140 1.68 16.84 -13.94
CA ALA A 140 1.08 18.14 -14.31
C ALA A 140 2.10 19.30 -14.19
N GLY A 141 2.96 19.27 -13.16
CA GLY A 141 4.01 20.27 -12.94
C GLY A 141 5.17 20.22 -13.92
N GLN A 142 5.31 19.14 -14.70
CA GLN A 142 6.32 19.01 -15.77
C GLN A 142 5.88 19.64 -17.11
N THR A 143 4.70 20.25 -17.16
CA THR A 143 4.13 20.87 -18.37
C THR A 143 4.38 22.38 -18.46
N GLN A 144 5.25 22.95 -17.62
CA GLN A 144 5.69 24.35 -17.65
C GLN A 144 7.17 24.48 -17.97
#